data_AF-A0A9E5CPF0-F1
#
_entry.id   AF-A0A9E5CPF0-F1
#
_cell.length_a   1.000
_cell.length_b   1.000
_cell.length_c   1.000
_cell.angle_alpha   90.00
_cell.angle_beta   90.00
_cell.angle_gamma   90.00
#
_symmetry.space_group_name_H-M   'P 1'
#
loop_
_entity.id
_entity.type
_entity.pdbx_description
1 polymer ?
#
loop_
_entity_poly.entity_id
_entity_poly.type
_entity_poly.pdbx_seq_one_letter_code
_entity_poly.pdbx_strand_id
1 'polypeptide(L)'
;AAKAGLELREVGSDRRVYSIDRNLWGQAIEGEDLEDTWVEPPEDAYSWTKPIAETPDQPVEVSIGFEKGIPISIDGKAMPGVKLIDVLNDMAGEHGVGRIDHLENRLVGIKSREVYETPAATVLHTAIRALETSTMSREQQRVKATLSQIYADMVYDGRWFTELRTNIAAFMDSVHEYSTGDVRVRLHKGSCVVVGRRSPYSLYDFDLATYSTTDSFDHESATGFIDIYSLPARTQAKNQTYRDAR
;
A
#
# COMPACT_ATOMS: atom_id res chain seq x y z
N ALA A 1 30.35 -9.62 -27.76
CA ALA A 1 30.31 -11.09 -27.60
C ALA A 1 30.99 -11.83 -28.74
N ALA A 2 30.51 -11.74 -29.99
CA ALA A 2 31.10 -12.44 -31.14
C ALA A 2 32.61 -12.17 -31.34
N LYS A 3 33.06 -10.91 -31.26
CA LYS A 3 34.49 -10.55 -31.35
C LYS A 3 35.36 -11.12 -30.21
N ALA A 4 34.75 -11.49 -29.10
CA ALA A 4 35.41 -12.07 -27.93
C ALA A 4 35.22 -13.59 -27.83
N GLY A 5 34.62 -14.24 -28.84
CA GLY A 5 34.32 -15.68 -28.84
C GLY A 5 33.27 -16.10 -27.82
N LEU A 6 32.49 -15.16 -27.28
CA LEU A 6 31.39 -15.47 -26.36
C LEU A 6 30.15 -15.81 -27.17
N GLU A 7 29.63 -17.02 -26.97
CA GLU A 7 28.33 -17.45 -27.47
C GLU A 7 27.23 -16.75 -26.66
N LEU A 8 26.36 -16.02 -27.36
CA LEU A 8 25.13 -15.51 -26.78
C LEU A 8 24.00 -16.46 -27.16
N ARG A 9 23.08 -16.67 -26.23
CA ARG A 9 21.81 -17.31 -26.53
C ARG A 9 21.11 -16.48 -27.61
N GLU A 10 20.64 -17.13 -28.68
CA GLU A 10 19.75 -16.48 -29.64
C GLU A 10 18.44 -16.11 -28.92
N VAL A 11 18.13 -14.81 -28.94
CA VAL A 11 16.92 -14.24 -28.36
C VAL A 11 15.95 -14.00 -29.51
N GLY A 12 14.71 -14.49 -29.41
CA GLY A 12 13.61 -14.04 -30.25
C GLY A 12 13.25 -14.85 -31.51
N SER A 13 13.61 -16.13 -31.66
CA SER A 13 13.17 -16.89 -32.85
C SER A 13 11.82 -17.62 -32.70
N ASP A 14 11.31 -17.92 -31.49
CA ASP A 14 10.03 -18.66 -31.31
C ASP A 14 9.32 -18.44 -29.93
N ARG A 15 9.79 -17.52 -29.09
CA ARG A 15 9.27 -17.33 -27.71
C ARG A 15 9.21 -15.87 -27.33
N ARG A 16 8.19 -15.49 -26.56
CA ARG A 16 8.13 -14.19 -25.88
C ARG A 16 9.35 -14.02 -24.98
N VAL A 17 9.87 -12.81 -24.94
CA VAL A 17 11.05 -12.46 -24.17
C VAL A 17 10.68 -11.30 -23.26
N TYR A 18 10.73 -11.56 -21.96
CA TYR A 18 10.53 -10.54 -20.94
C TYR A 18 11.88 -10.09 -20.38
N SER A 19 12.02 -8.78 -20.20
CA SER A 19 13.02 -8.19 -19.32
C SER A 19 12.44 -8.21 -17.91
N ILE A 20 13.09 -8.95 -17.00
CA ILE A 20 12.60 -9.14 -15.63
C ILE A 20 13.67 -8.67 -14.67
N ASP A 21 13.30 -7.70 -13.82
CA ASP A 21 14.05 -7.38 -12.60
C ASP A 21 13.30 -7.94 -11.39
N ARG A 22 13.99 -8.68 -10.52
CA ARG A 22 13.38 -9.40 -9.41
C ARG A 22 14.27 -9.32 -8.18
N ASN A 23 13.66 -8.98 -7.06
CA ASN A 23 14.25 -9.08 -5.74
C ASN A 23 13.21 -9.61 -4.74
N LEU A 24 13.54 -9.61 -3.43
CA LEU A 24 12.66 -10.10 -2.38
C LEU A 24 11.29 -9.37 -2.31
N TRP A 25 11.27 -8.09 -2.64
CA TRP A 25 10.11 -7.22 -2.47
C TRP A 25 9.08 -7.35 -3.60
N GLY A 26 9.53 -7.78 -4.78
CA GLY A 26 8.68 -8.00 -5.94
C GLY A 26 9.49 -8.14 -7.22
N GLN A 27 8.76 -8.18 -8.34
CA GLN A 27 9.35 -8.17 -9.67
C GLN A 27 8.67 -7.17 -10.59
N ALA A 28 9.49 -6.60 -11.47
CA ALA A 28 9.10 -5.77 -12.59
C ALA A 28 9.29 -6.58 -13.88
N ILE A 29 8.30 -6.51 -14.77
CA ILE A 29 8.24 -7.28 -16.00
C ILE A 29 7.93 -6.31 -17.14
N GLU A 30 8.83 -6.29 -18.11
CA GLU A 30 8.74 -5.49 -19.32
C GLU A 30 8.95 -6.38 -20.54
N GLY A 31 8.46 -5.97 -21.70
CA GLY A 31 8.67 -6.69 -22.96
C GLY A 31 7.80 -6.13 -24.07
N GLU A 32 8.14 -6.45 -25.32
CA GLU A 32 7.44 -5.98 -26.52
C GLU A 32 5.94 -6.30 -26.46
N ASP A 33 5.57 -7.50 -25.99
CA ASP A 33 4.18 -7.94 -25.82
C ASP A 33 3.40 -7.16 -24.73
N LEU A 34 4.07 -6.33 -23.92
CA LEU A 34 3.47 -5.54 -22.84
C LEU A 34 3.33 -4.05 -23.20
N GLU A 35 3.90 -3.59 -24.31
CA GLU A 35 3.96 -2.16 -24.63
C GLU A 35 2.61 -1.57 -25.07
N ASP A 36 1.76 -2.35 -25.75
CA ASP A 36 0.43 -1.90 -26.17
C ASP A 36 -0.56 -1.88 -24.99
N THR A 37 -0.87 -0.67 -24.52
CA THR A 37 -1.81 -0.41 -23.41
C THR A 37 -3.23 -0.95 -23.60
N TRP A 38 -3.62 -1.38 -24.80
CA TRP A 38 -4.91 -2.00 -25.07
C TRP A 38 -4.87 -3.53 -24.96
N VAL A 39 -3.69 -4.13 -24.98
CA VAL A 39 -3.48 -5.58 -24.89
C VAL A 39 -3.28 -5.98 -23.44
N GLU A 40 -4.08 -6.95 -22.97
CA GLU A 40 -3.93 -7.54 -21.64
C GLU A 40 -2.56 -8.22 -21.50
N PRO A 41 -1.84 -8.05 -20.37
CA PRO A 41 -0.60 -8.77 -20.15
C PRO A 41 -0.83 -10.28 -20.24
N PRO A 42 -0.06 -11.00 -21.06
CA PRO A 42 -0.26 -12.44 -21.19
C PRO A 42 0.13 -13.19 -19.90
N GLU A 43 -0.53 -14.31 -19.65
CA GLU A 43 -0.32 -15.06 -18.40
C GLU A 43 1.11 -15.59 -18.21
N ASP A 44 1.85 -15.81 -19.30
CA ASP A 44 3.25 -16.25 -19.24
C ASP A 44 4.23 -15.12 -18.85
N ALA A 45 3.77 -13.87 -18.73
CA ALA A 45 4.52 -12.79 -18.10
C ALA A 45 4.62 -12.97 -16.58
N TYR A 46 3.60 -13.58 -15.96
CA TYR A 46 3.53 -13.72 -14.52
C TYR A 46 4.23 -14.98 -14.02
N SER A 47 4.87 -14.90 -12.85
CA SER A 47 5.60 -16.04 -12.27
C SER A 47 5.61 -16.14 -10.75
N TRP A 48 5.09 -15.15 -10.02
CA TRP A 48 4.94 -15.19 -8.56
C TRP A 48 3.48 -15.37 -8.12
N THR A 49 2.53 -14.99 -8.96
CA THR A 49 1.10 -14.93 -8.66
C THR A 49 0.31 -15.82 -9.62
N LYS A 50 -0.63 -16.58 -9.09
CA LYS A 50 -1.52 -17.43 -9.89
C LYS A 50 -2.55 -16.61 -10.67
N PRO A 51 -2.92 -17.03 -11.89
CA PRO A 51 -4.10 -16.49 -12.56
C PRO A 51 -5.34 -16.74 -11.71
N ILE A 52 -6.29 -15.81 -11.72
CA ILE A 52 -7.52 -15.86 -10.89
C ILE A 52 -8.30 -17.16 -11.08
N ALA A 53 -8.28 -17.73 -12.29
CA ALA A 53 -8.93 -19.00 -12.60
C ALA A 53 -8.29 -20.21 -11.89
N GLU A 54 -7.02 -20.12 -11.50
CA GLU A 54 -6.26 -21.19 -10.85
C GLU A 54 -5.99 -20.94 -9.35
N THR A 55 -6.34 -19.76 -8.83
CA THR A 55 -6.25 -19.51 -7.38
C THR A 55 -7.32 -20.34 -6.63
N PRO A 56 -7.09 -20.70 -5.36
CA PRO A 56 -8.09 -21.39 -4.53
C PRO A 56 -9.46 -20.68 -4.49
N ASP A 57 -10.53 -21.46 -4.43
CA ASP A 57 -11.91 -20.95 -4.29
C ASP A 57 -12.28 -20.56 -2.85
N GLN A 58 -11.51 -21.03 -1.87
CA GLN A 58 -11.69 -20.65 -0.48
C GLN A 58 -10.73 -19.50 -0.12
N PRO A 59 -11.21 -18.44 0.56
CA PRO A 59 -10.33 -17.39 1.04
C PRO A 59 -9.43 -17.91 2.17
N VAL A 60 -8.25 -17.30 2.33
CA VAL A 60 -7.41 -17.46 3.52
C VAL A 60 -7.44 -16.18 4.34
N GLU A 61 -7.57 -16.31 5.66
CA GLU A 61 -7.37 -15.19 6.58
C GLU A 61 -6.03 -15.36 7.30
N VAL A 62 -5.27 -14.27 7.37
CA VAL A 62 -3.94 -14.24 8.00
C VAL A 62 -3.82 -12.98 8.85
N SER A 63 -3.24 -13.10 10.04
CA SER A 63 -2.97 -11.95 10.91
C SER A 63 -1.51 -11.55 10.87
N ILE A 64 -1.23 -10.28 10.61
CA ILE A 64 0.12 -9.70 10.64
C ILE A 64 0.29 -8.92 11.93
N GLY A 65 1.27 -9.31 12.74
CA GLY A 65 1.64 -8.59 13.96
C GLY A 65 2.71 -7.55 13.68
N PHE A 66 2.52 -6.35 14.21
CA PHE A 66 3.43 -5.21 14.08
C PHE A 66 3.94 -4.73 15.43
N GLU A 67 5.18 -4.28 15.46
CA GLU A 67 5.78 -3.52 16.55
C GLU A 67 6.39 -2.24 15.99
N LYS A 68 5.91 -1.08 16.46
CA LYS A 68 6.35 0.25 15.99
C LYS A 68 6.37 0.39 14.46
N GLY A 69 5.34 -0.13 13.81
CA GLY A 69 5.18 -0.13 12.36
C GLY A 69 5.96 -1.22 11.60
N ILE A 70 6.78 -2.00 12.29
CA ILE A 70 7.57 -3.09 11.68
C ILE A 70 6.82 -4.43 11.82
N PRO A 71 6.59 -5.19 10.74
CA PRO A 71 5.97 -6.51 10.83
C PRO A 71 6.94 -7.51 11.50
N ILE A 72 6.46 -8.21 12.53
CA ILE A 72 7.26 -9.13 13.35
C ILE A 72 6.73 -10.57 13.37
N SER A 73 5.47 -10.78 12.98
CA SER A 73 4.83 -12.11 13.05
C SER A 73 3.72 -12.30 12.02
N ILE A 74 3.45 -13.57 11.72
CA ILE A 74 2.29 -14.03 10.94
C ILE A 74 1.55 -15.07 11.80
N ASP A 75 0.24 -14.90 11.97
CA ASP A 75 -0.63 -15.74 12.81
C ASP A 75 -0.08 -15.95 14.24
N GLY A 76 0.47 -14.87 14.82
CA GLY A 76 1.09 -14.88 16.15
C GLY A 76 2.46 -15.57 16.22
N LYS A 77 2.94 -16.18 15.12
CA LYS A 77 4.27 -16.80 15.06
C LYS A 77 5.30 -15.75 14.65
N ALA A 78 6.19 -15.41 15.60
CA ALA A 78 7.31 -14.52 15.33
C ALA A 78 8.27 -15.12 14.29
N MET A 79 8.75 -14.30 13.37
CA MET A 79 9.74 -14.72 12.37
C MET A 79 10.57 -13.54 11.85
N PRO A 80 11.80 -13.78 11.35
CA PRO A 80 12.63 -12.73 10.77
C PRO A 80 11.99 -12.09 9.53
N GLY A 81 12.23 -10.80 9.31
CA GLY A 81 11.59 -10.01 8.24
C GLY A 81 11.73 -10.61 6.84
N VAL A 82 12.91 -11.14 6.47
CA VAL A 82 13.09 -11.80 5.17
C VAL A 82 12.17 -13.01 5.04
N LYS A 83 12.13 -13.87 6.06
CA LYS A 83 11.27 -15.05 6.07
C LYS A 83 9.79 -14.68 6.08
N LEU A 84 9.43 -13.60 6.77
CA LEU A 84 8.08 -13.03 6.77
C LEU A 84 7.66 -12.65 5.35
N ILE A 85 8.51 -11.92 4.63
CA ILE A 85 8.25 -11.50 3.25
C ILE A 85 8.11 -12.72 2.33
N ASP A 86 9.02 -13.70 2.42
CA ASP A 86 8.92 -14.94 1.63
C ASP A 86 7.58 -15.66 1.84
N VAL A 87 7.19 -15.86 3.10
CA VAL A 87 5.93 -16.54 3.43
C VAL A 87 4.72 -15.78 2.90
N LEU A 88 4.72 -14.45 2.97
CA LEU A 88 3.65 -13.63 2.41
C LEU A 88 3.66 -13.62 0.88
N ASN A 89 4.83 -13.66 0.23
CA ASN A 89 4.92 -13.76 -1.22
C ASN A 89 4.27 -15.05 -1.71
N ASP A 90 4.61 -16.19 -1.10
CA ASP A 90 4.03 -17.49 -1.44
C ASP A 90 2.52 -17.52 -1.19
N MET A 91 2.08 -17.12 0.01
CA MET A 91 0.68 -17.19 0.40
C MET A 91 -0.19 -16.23 -0.43
N ALA A 92 0.23 -14.98 -0.61
CA ALA A 92 -0.55 -14.01 -1.36
C ALA A 92 -0.49 -14.28 -2.88
N GLY A 93 0.65 -14.77 -3.38
CA GLY A 93 0.82 -15.19 -4.76
C GLY A 93 -0.08 -16.38 -5.14
N GLU A 94 -0.26 -17.35 -4.25
CA GLU A 94 -1.20 -18.47 -4.42
C GLU A 94 -2.64 -17.98 -4.62
N HIS A 95 -3.00 -16.85 -4.01
CA HIS A 95 -4.30 -16.20 -4.16
C HIS A 95 -4.33 -15.10 -5.24
N GLY A 96 -3.30 -14.98 -6.08
CA GLY A 96 -3.23 -14.03 -7.20
C GLY A 96 -3.06 -12.56 -6.77
N VAL A 97 -2.74 -12.30 -5.50
CA VAL A 97 -2.66 -10.94 -4.94
C VAL A 97 -1.36 -10.26 -5.37
N GLY A 98 -1.45 -8.97 -5.71
CA GLY A 98 -0.29 -8.12 -5.95
C GLY A 98 0.17 -8.01 -7.40
N ARG A 99 -0.65 -8.46 -8.37
CA ARG A 99 -0.48 -8.10 -9.79
C ARG A 99 -0.85 -6.62 -9.99
N ILE A 100 0.03 -5.87 -10.64
CA ILE A 100 -0.18 -4.45 -10.99
C ILE A 100 0.17 -4.27 -12.47
N ASP A 101 -0.74 -3.68 -13.24
CA ASP A 101 -0.48 -3.19 -14.59
C ASP A 101 -0.44 -1.66 -14.50
N HIS A 102 0.73 -1.06 -14.74
CA HIS A 102 0.98 0.34 -14.46
C HIS A 102 1.46 1.10 -15.68
N LEU A 103 0.84 2.25 -15.94
CA LEU A 103 1.34 3.24 -16.90
C LEU A 103 1.90 4.42 -16.10
N GLU A 104 3.22 4.51 -16.03
CA GLU A 104 3.92 5.44 -15.14
C GLU A 104 4.56 6.62 -15.86
N ASN A 105 5.05 7.59 -15.07
CA ASN A 105 5.79 8.74 -15.57
C ASN A 105 7.26 8.60 -15.15
N ARG A 106 8.12 8.26 -16.10
CA ARG A 106 9.56 8.19 -15.84
C ARG A 106 10.12 9.59 -15.62
N LEU A 107 11.09 9.70 -14.72
CA LEU A 107 11.81 10.95 -14.45
C LEU A 107 12.41 11.57 -15.72
N VAL A 108 12.81 10.73 -16.68
CA VAL A 108 13.37 11.16 -17.97
C VAL A 108 12.33 11.75 -18.94
N GLY A 109 11.06 11.89 -18.52
CA GLY A 109 10.03 12.66 -19.23
C GLY A 109 9.13 11.85 -20.17
N ILE A 110 9.20 10.52 -20.14
CA ILE A 110 8.34 9.64 -20.94
C ILE A 110 7.38 8.86 -20.05
N LYS A 111 6.31 8.34 -20.67
CA LYS A 111 5.51 7.29 -20.05
C LYS A 111 6.04 5.92 -20.46
N SER A 112 5.96 4.97 -19.54
CA SER A 112 6.20 3.55 -19.81
C SER A 112 5.08 2.71 -19.21
N ARG A 113 4.78 1.57 -19.83
CA ARG A 113 3.92 0.55 -19.24
C ARG A 113 4.79 -0.55 -18.67
N GLU A 114 4.55 -0.90 -17.42
CA GLU A 114 5.24 -1.96 -16.71
C GLU A 114 4.25 -2.81 -15.93
N VAL A 115 4.55 -4.11 -15.84
CA VAL A 115 3.77 -5.05 -15.05
C VAL A 115 4.58 -5.44 -13.82
N TYR A 116 3.94 -5.42 -12.66
CA TYR A 116 4.58 -5.80 -11.39
C TYR A 116 3.87 -6.94 -10.70
N GLU A 117 4.65 -7.73 -9.95
CA GLU A 117 4.13 -8.64 -8.94
C GLU A 117 4.76 -8.31 -7.59
N THR A 118 3.92 -7.90 -6.64
CA THR A 118 4.32 -7.43 -5.31
C THR A 118 3.45 -8.04 -4.19
N PRO A 119 3.33 -9.38 -4.09
CA PRO A 119 2.37 -10.04 -3.20
C PRO A 119 2.54 -9.66 -1.73
N ALA A 120 3.73 -9.85 -1.15
CA ALA A 120 3.97 -9.48 0.25
C ALA A 120 3.86 -7.98 0.49
N ALA A 121 4.39 -7.15 -0.41
CA ALA A 121 4.32 -5.70 -0.28
C ALA A 121 2.87 -5.20 -0.27
N THR A 122 2.00 -5.77 -1.11
CA THR A 122 0.57 -5.47 -1.15
C THR A 122 -0.10 -5.80 0.18
N VAL A 123 0.18 -6.98 0.74
CA VAL A 123 -0.35 -7.41 2.04
C VAL A 123 0.14 -6.50 3.16
N LEU A 124 1.45 -6.26 3.25
CA LEU A 124 2.06 -5.44 4.30
C LEU A 124 1.59 -3.99 4.23
N HIS A 125 1.52 -3.40 3.04
CA HIS A 125 1.03 -2.03 2.83
C HIS A 125 -0.45 -1.90 3.23
N THR A 126 -1.27 -2.88 2.86
CA THR A 126 -2.69 -2.93 3.25
C THR A 126 -2.85 -3.04 4.76
N ALA A 127 -2.06 -3.92 5.39
CA ALA A 127 -2.13 -4.17 6.82
C ALA A 127 -1.63 -2.97 7.65
N ILE A 128 -0.47 -2.39 7.34
CA ILE A 128 0.07 -1.27 8.12
C ILE A 128 -0.84 -0.04 8.05
N ARG A 129 -1.40 0.28 6.87
CA ARG A 129 -2.35 1.39 6.73
C ARG A 129 -3.61 1.18 7.57
N ALA A 130 -4.07 -0.06 7.70
CA ALA A 130 -5.19 -0.37 8.57
C ALA A 130 -4.85 -0.17 10.05
N LEU A 131 -3.65 -0.56 10.49
CA LEU A 131 -3.20 -0.33 11.86
C LEU A 131 -3.09 1.17 12.16
N GLU A 132 -2.48 1.93 11.26
CA GLU A 132 -2.33 3.39 11.36
C GLU A 132 -3.68 4.09 11.60
N THR A 133 -4.76 3.64 10.95
CA THR A 133 -6.09 4.23 11.16
C THR A 133 -6.61 4.09 12.59
N SER A 134 -6.11 3.09 13.34
CA SER A 134 -6.47 2.86 14.74
C SER A 134 -5.50 3.48 15.74
N THR A 135 -4.24 3.68 15.36
CA THR A 135 -3.17 4.11 16.30
C THR A 135 -2.69 5.54 16.08
N MET A 136 -3.11 6.20 15.00
CA MET A 136 -2.75 7.59 14.68
C MET A 136 -3.96 8.51 14.71
N SER A 137 -3.78 9.70 15.27
CA SER A 137 -4.79 10.76 15.19
C SER A 137 -5.05 11.18 13.74
N ARG A 138 -6.21 11.81 13.50
CA ARG A 138 -6.60 12.31 12.17
C ARG A 138 -5.54 13.21 11.53
N GLU A 139 -4.94 14.11 12.30
CA GLU A 139 -3.95 15.05 11.76
C GLU A 139 -2.59 14.38 11.52
N GLN A 140 -2.18 13.42 12.37
CA GLN A 140 -0.99 12.60 12.11
C GLN A 140 -1.13 11.84 10.78
N GLN A 141 -2.27 11.18 10.54
CA GLN A 141 -2.51 10.45 9.29
C GLN A 141 -2.42 11.35 8.06
N ARG A 142 -2.99 12.56 8.12
CA ARG A 142 -2.94 13.53 7.02
C ARG A 142 -1.53 13.98 6.70
N VAL A 143 -0.77 14.41 7.72
CA VAL A 143 0.61 14.88 7.53
C VAL A 143 1.50 13.73 7.04
N LYS A 144 1.37 12.55 7.65
CA LYS A 144 2.11 11.36 7.25
C LYS A 144 1.83 10.97 5.80
N ALA A 145 0.58 10.99 5.35
CA ALA A 145 0.23 10.67 3.97
C ALA A 145 0.96 11.58 2.96
N THR A 146 1.00 12.89 3.21
CA THR A 146 1.73 13.84 2.36
C THR A 146 3.23 13.54 2.34
N LEU A 147 3.83 13.32 3.51
CA LEU A 147 5.26 13.02 3.61
C LEU A 147 5.61 11.65 3.02
N SER A 148 4.73 10.65 3.13
CA SER A 148 4.89 9.35 2.50
C SER A 148 4.91 9.45 0.98
N GLN A 149 4.07 10.30 0.38
CA GLN A 149 4.10 10.52 -1.06
C GLN A 149 5.42 11.17 -1.50
N ILE A 150 5.84 12.24 -0.82
CA ILE A 150 7.12 12.90 -1.09
C ILE A 150 8.29 11.90 -0.96
N TYR A 151 8.25 11.05 0.07
CA TYR A 151 9.26 10.01 0.26
C TYR A 151 9.29 9.03 -0.92
N ALA A 152 8.13 8.54 -1.38
CA ALA A 152 8.03 7.63 -2.51
C ALA A 152 8.59 8.28 -3.80
N ASP A 153 8.20 9.51 -4.10
CA ASP A 153 8.69 10.26 -5.26
C ASP A 153 10.21 10.41 -5.22
N MET A 154 10.78 10.72 -4.04
CA MET A 154 12.23 10.83 -3.86
C MET A 154 12.96 9.50 -4.09
N VAL A 155 12.38 8.37 -3.67
CA VAL A 155 12.98 7.05 -3.92
C VAL A 155 12.94 6.73 -5.41
N TYR A 156 11.81 6.97 -6.08
CA TYR A 156 11.65 6.79 -7.52
C TYR A 156 12.65 7.64 -8.32
N ASP A 157 12.84 8.89 -7.93
CA ASP A 157 13.77 9.84 -8.56
C ASP A 157 15.27 9.51 -8.30
N GLY A 158 15.58 8.41 -7.60
CA GLY A 158 16.95 8.04 -7.25
C GLY A 158 17.59 8.93 -6.18
N ARG A 159 16.79 9.66 -5.41
CA ARG A 159 17.24 10.64 -4.39
C ARG A 159 17.38 10.03 -3.00
N TRP A 160 17.65 8.73 -2.92
CA TRP A 160 17.80 7.97 -1.67
C TRP A 160 18.83 8.62 -0.73
N PHE A 161 19.99 9.04 -1.23
CA PHE A 161 21.08 9.54 -0.39
C PHE A 161 20.96 11.02 0.01
N THR A 162 19.77 11.63 -0.12
CA THR A 162 19.56 13.03 0.26
C THR A 162 19.15 13.20 1.72
N GLU A 163 19.53 14.33 2.33
CA GLU A 163 19.18 14.65 3.73
C GLU A 163 17.67 14.82 3.95
N LEU A 164 16.95 15.35 2.96
CA LEU A 164 15.49 15.46 3.06
C LEU A 164 14.84 14.08 3.26
N ARG A 165 15.34 13.03 2.59
CA ARG A 165 14.86 11.65 2.78
C ARG A 165 15.15 11.17 4.20
N THR A 166 16.32 11.48 4.78
CA THR A 166 16.63 11.17 6.19
C THR A 166 15.71 11.88 7.16
N ASN A 167 15.43 13.16 6.93
CA ASN A 167 14.53 13.94 7.78
C ASN A 167 13.09 13.37 7.76
N ILE A 168 12.60 12.98 6.58
CA ILE A 168 11.29 12.34 6.46
C ILE A 168 11.31 10.94 7.11
N ALA A 169 12.37 10.15 6.94
CA ALA A 169 12.50 8.85 7.60
C ALA A 169 12.44 8.98 9.13
N ALA A 170 13.10 9.97 9.72
CA ALA A 170 13.03 10.23 11.16
C ALA A 170 11.60 10.60 11.61
N PHE A 171 10.85 11.34 10.80
CA PHE A 171 9.43 11.57 11.03
C PHE A 171 8.63 10.25 10.98
N MET A 172 8.90 9.37 10.01
CA MET A 172 8.23 8.07 9.90
C MET A 172 8.51 7.18 11.11
N ASP A 173 9.75 7.13 11.58
CA ASP A 173 10.11 6.37 12.79
C ASP A 173 9.36 6.91 14.03
N SER A 174 9.28 8.23 14.18
CA SER A 174 8.59 8.87 15.30
C SER A 174 7.07 8.68 15.23
N VAL A 175 6.45 8.86 14.06
CA VAL A 175 4.98 8.74 13.93
C VAL A 175 4.51 7.31 14.16
N HIS A 176 5.37 6.32 13.92
CA HIS A 176 5.07 4.91 14.15
C HIS A 176 5.30 4.41 15.59
N GLU A 177 5.67 5.26 16.55
CA GLU A 177 5.96 4.87 17.93
C GLU A 177 4.87 3.98 18.59
N TYR A 178 3.59 4.27 18.31
CA TYR A 178 2.44 3.51 18.83
C TYR A 178 1.78 2.57 17.80
N SER A 179 2.41 2.37 16.63
CA SER A 179 1.91 1.46 15.59
C SER A 179 2.24 0.00 15.91
N THR A 180 1.75 -0.49 17.05
CA THR A 180 1.92 -1.86 17.54
C THR A 180 0.56 -2.53 17.65
N GLY A 181 0.42 -3.75 17.14
CA GLY A 181 -0.86 -4.47 17.14
C GLY A 181 -0.95 -5.55 16.07
N ASP A 182 -2.13 -6.14 15.92
CA ASP A 182 -2.39 -7.17 14.90
C ASP A 182 -3.41 -6.67 13.88
N VAL A 183 -3.18 -6.96 12.61
CA VAL A 183 -4.14 -6.74 11.53
C VAL A 183 -4.43 -8.05 10.83
N ARG A 184 -5.71 -8.44 10.78
CA ARG A 184 -6.17 -9.60 10.02
C ARG A 184 -6.60 -9.17 8.63
N VAL A 185 -6.04 -9.80 7.62
CA VAL A 185 -6.41 -9.62 6.22
C VAL A 185 -6.95 -10.93 5.64
N ARG A 186 -7.81 -10.82 4.64
CA ARG A 186 -8.34 -11.93 3.86
C ARG A 186 -7.79 -11.84 2.44
N LEU A 187 -7.19 -12.92 1.96
CA LEU A 187 -6.63 -13.05 0.62
C LEU A 187 -7.54 -13.95 -0.21
N HIS A 188 -8.02 -13.45 -1.35
CA HIS A 188 -8.93 -14.20 -2.20
C HIS A 188 -9.01 -13.61 -3.61
N LYS A 189 -8.77 -14.44 -4.63
CA LYS A 189 -8.99 -14.10 -6.06
C LYS A 189 -8.46 -12.71 -6.41
N GLY A 190 -7.17 -12.47 -6.14
CA GLY A 190 -6.45 -11.22 -6.41
C GLY A 190 -6.65 -10.11 -5.37
N SER A 191 -7.57 -10.30 -4.42
CA SER A 191 -7.92 -9.28 -3.42
C SER A 191 -7.23 -9.51 -2.08
N CYS A 192 -6.80 -8.41 -1.44
CA CYS A 192 -6.37 -8.35 -0.05
C CYS A 192 -7.29 -7.38 0.69
N VAL A 193 -8.10 -7.89 1.63
CA VAL A 193 -9.11 -7.11 2.34
C VAL A 193 -8.86 -7.16 3.84
N VAL A 194 -8.84 -6.02 4.51
CA VAL A 194 -8.74 -5.96 5.98
C VAL A 194 -10.05 -6.44 6.60
N VAL A 195 -9.97 -7.42 7.49
CA VAL A 195 -11.14 -8.03 8.16
C VAL A 195 -11.10 -7.90 9.69
N GLY A 196 -10.02 -7.37 10.25
CA GLY A 196 -9.91 -7.09 11.66
C GLY A 196 -8.64 -6.32 11.99
N ARG A 197 -8.67 -5.55 13.07
CA ARG A 197 -7.50 -4.86 13.62
C ARG A 197 -7.66 -4.75 15.14
N ARG A 198 -6.56 -4.86 15.87
CA ARG A 198 -6.51 -4.63 17.32
C ARG A 198 -5.16 -4.06 17.71
N SER A 199 -5.14 -3.17 18.69
CA SER A 199 -3.93 -2.56 19.21
C SER A 199 -4.10 -2.23 20.69
N PRO A 200 -3.07 -2.42 21.54
CA PRO A 200 -3.06 -1.87 22.89
C PRO A 200 -3.02 -0.34 22.92
N TYR A 201 -2.72 0.32 21.80
CA TYR A 201 -2.66 1.77 21.64
C TYR A 201 -3.77 2.30 20.72
N SER A 202 -4.88 1.57 20.61
CA SER A 202 -6.02 1.98 19.82
C SER A 202 -6.58 3.31 20.34
N LEU A 203 -6.74 4.28 19.44
CA LEU A 203 -7.48 5.52 19.63
C LEU A 203 -8.98 5.35 19.34
N TYR A 204 -9.39 4.18 18.82
CA TYR A 204 -10.80 3.81 18.79
C TYR A 204 -11.24 3.46 20.21
N ASP A 205 -12.19 4.23 20.71
CA ASP A 205 -12.89 4.01 21.97
C ASP A 205 -14.32 3.55 21.65
N PHE A 206 -14.67 2.34 22.07
CA PHE A 206 -15.98 1.75 21.79
C PHE A 206 -17.10 2.52 22.49
N ASP A 207 -16.88 2.94 23.73
CA ASP A 207 -17.91 3.58 24.54
C ASP A 207 -18.20 5.01 24.05
N LEU A 208 -17.24 5.67 23.38
CA LEU A 208 -17.46 6.97 22.73
C LEU A 208 -18.11 6.86 21.34
N ALA A 209 -18.06 5.69 20.69
CA ALA A 209 -18.49 5.52 19.30
C ALA A 209 -19.81 4.76 19.14
N THR A 210 -20.23 4.03 20.18
CA THR A 210 -21.40 3.16 20.12
C THR A 210 -22.71 3.96 20.13
N TYR A 211 -23.75 3.40 19.50
CA TYR A 211 -25.14 3.88 19.61
C TYR A 211 -25.96 3.10 20.65
N SER A 212 -25.31 2.24 21.43
CA SER A 212 -25.96 1.45 22.48
C SER A 212 -26.25 2.30 23.72
N THR A 213 -26.94 1.71 24.69
CA THR A 213 -27.24 2.35 25.99
C THR A 213 -26.02 2.63 26.86
N THR A 214 -24.83 2.23 26.41
CA THR A 214 -23.53 2.45 27.08
C THR A 214 -22.74 3.59 26.43
N ASP A 215 -23.36 4.34 25.51
CA ASP A 215 -22.75 5.52 24.91
C ASP A 215 -22.34 6.54 25.97
N SER A 216 -21.10 6.99 25.86
CA SER A 216 -20.44 7.95 26.75
C SER A 216 -20.12 9.28 26.07
N PHE A 217 -20.48 9.45 24.79
CA PHE A 217 -20.28 10.69 24.06
C PHE A 217 -21.23 11.79 24.55
N ASP A 218 -20.69 12.95 24.89
CA ASP A 218 -21.50 14.12 25.24
C ASP A 218 -22.05 14.80 23.98
N HIS A 219 -23.30 14.44 23.63
CA HIS A 219 -24.00 14.98 22.47
C HIS A 219 -24.36 16.47 22.61
N GLU A 220 -24.45 17.03 23.82
CA GLU A 220 -24.80 18.44 24.01
C GLU A 220 -23.68 19.36 23.48
N SER A 221 -22.42 18.94 23.67
CA SER A 221 -21.23 19.65 23.18
C SER A 221 -21.20 19.82 21.65
N ALA A 222 -21.89 18.97 20.89
CA ALA A 222 -21.89 19.02 19.43
C ALA A 222 -22.48 20.34 18.88
N THR A 223 -23.51 20.88 19.55
CA THR A 223 -24.19 22.11 19.08
C THR A 223 -23.24 23.30 19.08
N GLY A 224 -22.58 23.55 20.21
CA GLY A 224 -21.61 24.64 20.34
C GLY A 224 -20.40 24.48 19.42
N PHE A 225 -19.93 23.24 19.24
CA PHE A 225 -18.87 22.94 18.27
C PHE A 225 -19.29 23.31 16.84
N ILE A 226 -20.46 22.87 16.37
CA ILE A 226 -20.96 23.14 15.03
C ILE A 226 -21.10 24.66 14.79
N ASP A 227 -21.62 25.39 15.77
CA ASP A 227 -21.79 26.84 15.66
C ASP A 227 -20.46 27.57 15.48
N ILE A 228 -19.45 27.26 16.31
CA ILE A 228 -18.13 27.90 16.23
C ILE A 228 -17.37 27.43 14.99
N TYR A 229 -17.36 26.14 14.70
CA TYR A 229 -16.64 25.55 13.57
C TYR A 229 -17.16 26.09 12.23
N SER A 230 -18.48 26.26 12.10
CA SER A 230 -19.10 26.79 10.88
C SER A 230 -19.04 28.32 10.75
N LEU A 231 -18.73 29.05 11.82
CA LEU A 231 -18.79 30.52 11.85
C LEU A 231 -17.96 31.21 10.75
N PRO A 232 -16.71 30.79 10.45
CA PRO A 232 -15.94 31.39 9.36
C PRO A 232 -16.62 31.20 8.00
N ALA A 233 -17.10 29.99 7.69
CA ALA A 233 -17.78 29.68 6.44
C ALA A 233 -19.10 30.45 6.30
N ARG A 234 -19.88 30.56 7.39
CA ARG A 234 -21.12 31.38 7.44
C ARG A 234 -20.82 32.86 7.19
N THR A 235 -19.75 33.38 7.77
CA THR A 235 -19.32 34.77 7.58
C THR A 235 -18.87 35.02 6.14
N GLN A 236 -18.09 34.11 5.57
CA GLN A 236 -17.68 34.18 4.17
C GLN A 236 -18.89 34.13 3.23
N ALA A 237 -19.79 33.16 3.40
CA ALA A 237 -21.00 33.07 2.58
C ALA A 237 -21.88 34.32 2.67
N LYS A 238 -22.00 34.92 3.86
CA LYS A 238 -22.75 36.17 4.07
C LYS A 238 -22.11 37.38 3.37
N ASN A 239 -20.79 37.53 3.47
CA ASN A 239 -20.08 38.74 3.05
C ASN A 239 -19.52 38.66 1.62
N GLN A 240 -19.22 37.44 1.14
CA GLN A 240 -18.62 37.15 -0.16
C GLN A 240 -19.59 36.29 -0.98
N THR A 241 -20.77 36.85 -1.28
CA THR A 241 -21.69 36.24 -2.25
C THR A 241 -21.12 36.44 -3.66
N TYR A 242 -20.44 35.42 -4.19
CA TYR A 242 -20.09 35.41 -5.60
C TYR A 242 -21.38 35.26 -6.43
N ARG A 243 -21.61 36.23 -7.32
CA ARG A 243 -22.84 36.43 -8.10
C ARG A 243 -22.86 35.58 -9.38
N ASP A 244 -22.84 34.25 -9.27
CA ASP A 244 -23.08 33.40 -10.46
C ASP A 244 -24.58 33.15 -10.71
N ALA A 245 -25.36 34.23 -10.64
CA ALA A 245 -26.75 34.30 -11.09
C ALA A 245 -27.09 35.74 -11.51
N ARG A 246 -26.49 36.20 -12.61
CA ARG A 246 -27.07 37.20 -13.52
C ARG A 246 -26.73 36.83 -14.95
#